data_AF-A0A1Q7W1P7-F1
#
_entry.id   AF-A0A1Q7W1P7-F1
#
_cell.length_a   1.000
_cell.length_b   1.000
_cell.length_c   1.000
_cell.angle_alpha   90.00
_cell.angle_beta   90.00
_cell.angle_gamma   90.00
#
_symmetry.space_group_name_H-M   'P 1'
#
loop_
_entity.id
_entity.type
_entity.pdbx_description
1 polymer ?
#
loop_
_entity_poly.entity_id
_entity_poly.type
_entity_poly.pdbx_seq_one_letter_code
_entity_poly.pdbx_strand_id
1 'polypeptide(L)'
;MTRLHNAGVKVIGATVVSALGIYGVPFPTGDNGTVAEAGRQVLNGFIRHSGIFDGIAEFDFATLDPATGNLKALYLPNSQFTLLPWDYLHPNHAGYNAMGMAVDISQLAPRPHRD
;
A
#
# COMPACT_ATOMS: atom_id res chain seq x y z
N MET A 1 -5.49 18.43 0.39
CA MET A 1 -4.38 18.89 -0.47
C MET A 1 -4.09 20.38 -0.31
N THR A 2 -5.04 21.29 -0.49
CA THR A 2 -4.81 22.76 -0.43
C THR A 2 -3.97 23.26 0.75
N ARG A 3 -4.26 22.82 1.99
CA ARG A 3 -3.47 23.23 3.17
C ARG A 3 -2.00 22.79 3.09
N LEU A 4 -1.74 21.56 2.62
CA LEU A 4 -0.40 21.00 2.48
C LEU A 4 0.35 21.70 1.33
N HIS A 5 -0.32 21.89 0.20
CA HIS A 5 0.26 22.59 -0.95
C HIS A 5 0.58 24.05 -0.65
N ASN A 6 -0.26 24.76 0.12
CA ASN A 6 0.03 26.11 0.59
C ASN A 6 1.24 26.18 1.54
N ALA A 7 1.53 25.09 2.26
CA ALA A 7 2.73 24.94 3.07
C ALA A 7 3.95 24.45 2.28
N GLY A 8 3.86 24.35 0.95
CA GLY A 8 4.95 23.85 0.09
C GLY A 8 5.20 22.34 0.20
N VAL A 9 4.32 21.59 0.87
CA VAL A 9 4.46 20.15 1.07
C VAL A 9 3.96 19.40 -0.17
N LYS A 10 4.76 18.47 -0.69
CA LYS A 10 4.30 17.47 -1.68
C LYS A 10 3.60 16.32 -0.98
N VAL A 11 2.57 15.77 -1.61
CA VAL A 11 1.77 14.67 -1.07
C VAL A 11 1.79 13.51 -2.04
N ILE A 12 2.41 12.40 -1.62
CA ILE A 12 2.46 11.15 -2.37
C ILE A 12 1.39 10.22 -1.83
N GLY A 13 0.51 9.74 -2.70
CA GLY A 13 -0.49 8.73 -2.35
C GLY A 13 0.12 7.33 -2.37
N ALA A 14 -0.15 6.50 -1.39
CA ALA A 14 0.33 5.13 -1.34
C ALA A 14 -0.83 4.15 -1.39
N THR A 15 -0.84 3.24 -2.37
CA THR A 15 -1.88 2.22 -2.50
C THR A 15 -1.84 1.26 -1.31
N VAL A 16 -3.00 0.77 -0.88
CA VAL A 16 -3.17 -0.16 0.24
C VAL A 16 -2.97 -1.61 -0.24
N VAL A 17 -2.12 -2.34 0.49
CA VAL A 17 -1.79 -3.75 0.21
C VAL A 17 -2.97 -4.68 0.53
N SER A 18 -2.95 -5.89 -0.03
CA SER A 18 -3.99 -6.90 0.25
C SER A 18 -3.97 -7.34 1.71
N ALA A 19 -5.16 -7.51 2.28
CA ALA A 19 -5.40 -8.06 3.62
C ALA A 19 -6.04 -9.47 3.56
N LEU A 20 -6.07 -10.08 2.37
CA LEU A 20 -6.74 -11.36 2.15
C LEU A 20 -6.19 -12.42 3.09
N GLY A 21 -7.06 -13.04 3.89
CA GLY A 21 -6.71 -14.12 4.81
C GLY A 21 -6.72 -13.74 6.30
N ILE A 22 -6.94 -12.47 6.67
CA ILE A 22 -7.04 -12.13 8.10
C ILE A 22 -8.22 -12.85 8.76
N TYR A 23 -8.00 -13.27 10.00
CA TYR A 23 -8.95 -14.00 10.82
C TYR A 23 -9.05 -13.36 12.21
N GLY A 24 -10.16 -13.60 12.91
CA GLY A 24 -10.35 -13.12 14.29
C GLY A 24 -10.80 -11.65 14.44
N VAL A 25 -11.15 -10.98 13.34
CA VAL A 25 -11.64 -9.60 13.30
C VAL A 25 -13.17 -9.57 13.03
N PRO A 26 -13.98 -8.83 13.81
CA PRO A 26 -15.45 -8.83 13.65
C PRO A 26 -15.91 -8.20 12.33
N PHE A 27 -16.95 -8.74 11.69
CA PHE A 27 -17.59 -8.11 10.52
C PHE A 27 -18.28 -6.77 10.91
N PRO A 28 -18.25 -5.71 10.07
CA PRO A 28 -17.69 -5.64 8.72
C PRO A 28 -16.18 -5.32 8.69
N THR A 29 -15.54 -5.14 9.85
CA THR A 29 -14.09 -4.88 9.98
C THR A 29 -13.23 -6.13 9.84
N GLY A 30 -13.85 -7.28 9.54
CA GLY A 30 -13.21 -8.57 9.34
C GLY A 30 -12.78 -8.75 7.91
N ASP A 31 -11.52 -8.42 7.62
CA ASP A 31 -10.99 -8.18 6.28
C ASP A 31 -10.66 -9.48 5.50
N ASN A 32 -11.65 -10.30 5.15
CA ASN A 32 -11.41 -11.43 4.26
C ASN A 32 -12.62 -11.74 3.36
N GLY A 33 -13.41 -10.72 3.07
CA GLY A 33 -14.62 -10.82 2.28
C GLY A 33 -14.59 -9.92 1.04
N THR A 34 -15.44 -10.23 0.09
CA THR A 34 -15.62 -9.46 -1.15
C THR A 34 -15.86 -7.96 -0.92
N VAL A 35 -16.45 -7.59 0.21
CA VAL A 35 -16.73 -6.19 0.58
C VAL A 35 -15.46 -5.40 0.91
N ALA A 36 -14.56 -5.97 1.71
CA ALA A 36 -13.35 -5.27 2.12
C ALA A 36 -12.36 -5.15 0.96
N GLU A 37 -12.24 -6.21 0.14
CA GLU A 37 -11.47 -6.15 -1.11
C GLU A 37 -12.06 -5.13 -2.09
N ALA A 38 -13.39 -5.06 -2.23
CA ALA A 38 -14.01 -4.02 -3.05
C ALA A 38 -13.71 -2.62 -2.53
N GLY A 39 -13.73 -2.41 -1.20
CA GLY A 39 -13.33 -1.15 -0.57
C GLY A 39 -11.88 -0.79 -0.85
N ARG A 40 -10.96 -1.76 -0.72
CA ARG A 40 -9.54 -1.60 -1.02
C ARG A 40 -9.32 -1.23 -2.49
N GLN A 41 -10.01 -1.90 -3.42
CA GLN A 41 -9.93 -1.60 -4.85
C GLN A 41 -10.47 -0.20 -5.16
N VAL A 42 -11.59 0.21 -4.56
CA VAL A 42 -12.14 1.58 -4.69
C VAL A 42 -11.14 2.61 -4.19
N LEU A 43 -10.55 2.39 -3.00
CA LEU A 43 -9.56 3.29 -2.43
C LEU A 43 -8.29 3.36 -3.29
N ASN A 44 -7.76 2.23 -3.75
CA ASN A 44 -6.59 2.20 -4.62
C ASN A 44 -6.87 2.86 -5.97
N GLY A 45 -8.06 2.66 -6.53
CA GLY A 45 -8.51 3.37 -7.73
C GLY A 45 -8.57 4.89 -7.52
N PHE A 46 -9.10 5.34 -6.38
CA PHE A 46 -9.10 6.75 -6.01
C PHE A 46 -7.66 7.29 -5.87
N ILE A 47 -6.77 6.57 -5.20
CA ILE A 47 -5.36 6.98 -5.05
C ILE A 47 -4.72 7.17 -6.42
N ARG A 48 -4.86 6.19 -7.32
CA ARG A 48 -4.25 6.21 -8.65
C ARG A 48 -4.83 7.27 -9.59
N HIS A 49 -6.13 7.54 -9.50
CA HIS A 49 -6.84 8.25 -10.58
C HIS A 49 -7.50 9.56 -10.16
N SER A 50 -7.54 9.90 -8.88
CA SER A 50 -8.13 11.17 -8.41
C SER A 50 -7.38 12.42 -8.89
N GLY A 51 -6.08 12.29 -9.21
CA GLY A 51 -5.23 13.41 -9.63
C GLY A 51 -4.92 14.42 -8.52
N ILE A 52 -5.28 14.14 -7.26
CA ILE A 52 -5.05 15.07 -6.14
C ILE A 52 -3.64 14.94 -5.54
N PHE A 53 -2.96 13.81 -5.77
CA PHE A 53 -1.62 13.54 -5.28
C PHE A 53 -0.56 14.02 -6.28
N ASP A 54 0.59 14.45 -5.77
CA ASP A 54 1.73 14.89 -6.59
C ASP A 54 2.51 13.70 -7.20
N GLY A 55 2.25 12.49 -6.70
CA GLY A 55 2.82 11.23 -7.17
C GLY A 55 2.21 10.05 -6.42
N ILE A 56 2.51 8.83 -6.87
CA ILE A 56 1.94 7.59 -6.33
C ILE A 56 3.07 6.61 -5.97
N ALA A 57 2.95 5.98 -4.81
CA ALA A 57 3.74 4.82 -4.41
C ALA A 57 2.88 3.56 -4.53
N GLU A 58 3.22 2.70 -5.49
CA GLU A 58 2.47 1.49 -5.87
C GLU A 58 2.81 0.28 -4.98
N PHE A 59 2.55 0.40 -3.67
CA PHE A 59 2.81 -0.68 -2.71
C PHE A 59 1.95 -1.93 -2.94
N ASP A 60 0.73 -1.76 -3.41
CA ASP A 60 -0.16 -2.85 -3.79
C ASP A 60 0.48 -3.68 -4.90
N PHE A 61 0.88 -3.03 -6.00
CA PHE A 61 1.60 -3.69 -7.09
C PHE A 61 2.90 -4.38 -6.63
N ALA A 62 3.65 -3.74 -5.74
CA ALA A 62 4.92 -4.27 -5.24
C ALA A 62 4.76 -5.57 -4.43
N THR A 63 3.62 -5.73 -3.76
CA THR A 63 3.41 -6.80 -2.77
C THR A 63 2.42 -7.86 -3.21
N LEU A 64 1.49 -7.54 -4.12
CA LEU A 64 0.42 -8.43 -4.57
C LEU A 64 0.95 -9.61 -5.38
N ASP A 65 0.42 -10.79 -5.09
CA ASP A 65 0.44 -11.94 -5.97
C ASP A 65 -0.85 -11.96 -6.81
N PRO A 66 -0.77 -11.70 -8.13
CA PRO A 66 -1.96 -11.64 -8.97
C PRO A 66 -2.64 -13.00 -9.14
N ALA A 67 -1.96 -14.11 -8.87
CA ALA A 67 -2.55 -15.44 -8.96
C ALA A 67 -3.49 -15.76 -7.79
N THR A 68 -3.25 -15.15 -6.62
CA THR A 68 -4.00 -15.43 -5.39
C THR A 68 -4.81 -14.25 -4.90
N GLY A 69 -4.50 -13.03 -5.34
CA GLY A 69 -5.07 -11.79 -4.79
C GLY A 69 -4.54 -11.46 -3.39
N ASN A 70 -3.61 -12.25 -2.87
CA ASN A 70 -2.97 -12.06 -1.58
C ASN A 70 -1.59 -11.37 -1.74
N LEU A 71 -0.89 -11.06 -0.65
CA LEU A 71 0.53 -10.75 -0.74
C LEU A 71 1.31 -11.98 -1.24
N LYS A 72 2.44 -11.76 -1.92
CA LYS A 72 3.34 -12.84 -2.35
C LYS A 72 3.76 -13.68 -1.15
N ALA A 73 3.82 -15.01 -1.35
CA ALA A 73 4.12 -15.99 -0.29
C ALA A 73 5.37 -15.64 0.56
N LEU A 74 6.40 -15.05 -0.07
CA LEU A 74 7.66 -14.69 0.62
C LEU A 74 7.52 -13.49 1.57
N TYR A 75 6.43 -12.71 1.46
CA TYR A 75 6.13 -11.55 2.30
C TYR A 75 5.22 -11.88 3.49
N LEU A 76 4.66 -13.10 3.54
CA LEU A 76 3.67 -13.47 4.56
C LEU A 76 4.29 -13.67 5.95
N PRO A 77 5.33 -14.48 6.17
CA PRO A 77 5.72 -14.82 7.55
C PRO A 77 6.02 -13.57 8.39
N ASN A 78 5.40 -13.40 9.57
CA ASN A 78 5.47 -12.17 10.41
C ASN A 78 6.90 -11.69 10.70
N SER A 79 7.86 -12.61 10.61
CA SER A 79 9.28 -12.31 10.59
C SER A 79 9.96 -13.19 9.56
N GLN A 80 10.89 -12.60 8.82
CA GLN A 80 11.78 -13.34 7.91
C GLN A 80 12.65 -14.37 8.64
N PHE A 81 12.78 -14.28 9.98
CA PHE A 81 13.65 -15.12 10.79
C PHE A 81 12.91 -16.11 11.69
N THR A 82 11.76 -15.74 12.24
CA THR A 82 11.07 -16.57 13.25
C THR A 82 9.91 -17.38 12.69
N LEU A 83 9.54 -17.17 11.41
CA LEU A 83 8.45 -17.87 10.71
C LEU A 83 7.15 -17.93 11.52
N LEU A 84 6.92 -16.94 12.40
CA LEU A 84 5.71 -16.86 13.19
C LEU A 84 4.49 -16.75 12.25
N PRO A 85 3.32 -17.28 12.68
CA PRO A 85 2.09 -17.19 11.90
C PRO A 85 1.86 -15.76 11.43
N TRP A 86 1.59 -15.59 10.14
CA TRP A 86 1.30 -14.30 9.55
C TRP A 86 -0.03 -13.74 10.09
N ASP A 87 -0.10 -12.43 10.28
CA ASP A 87 -1.33 -11.72 10.64
C ASP A 87 -2.24 -11.37 9.46
N TYR A 88 -1.81 -11.65 8.23
CA TYR A 88 -2.54 -11.37 6.99
C TYR A 88 -2.76 -9.89 6.70
N LEU A 89 -2.01 -8.99 7.36
CA LEU A 89 -2.10 -7.53 7.16
C LEU A 89 -0.76 -6.91 6.83
N HIS A 90 0.27 -7.24 7.61
CA HIS A 90 1.54 -6.55 7.54
C HIS A 90 2.53 -7.39 6.74
N PRO A 91 3.11 -6.84 5.66
CA PRO A 91 4.21 -7.50 4.98
C PRO A 91 5.37 -7.67 5.96
N ASN A 92 6.15 -8.74 5.80
CA ASN A 92 7.38 -8.89 6.55
C ASN A 92 8.48 -7.94 6.05
N HIS A 93 9.69 -8.06 6.60
CA HIS A 93 10.82 -7.21 6.20
C HIS A 93 11.11 -7.22 4.69
N ALA A 94 11.02 -8.38 4.03
CA ALA A 94 11.21 -8.46 2.58
C ALA A 94 10.08 -7.74 1.82
N GLY A 95 8.85 -7.80 2.32
CA GLY A 95 7.71 -7.06 1.76
C GLY A 95 7.86 -5.55 1.91
N TYR A 96 8.25 -5.07 3.09
CA TYR A 96 8.56 -3.65 3.30
C TYR A 96 9.74 -3.17 2.45
N ASN A 97 10.76 -4.00 2.25
CA ASN A 97 11.86 -3.68 1.33
C ASN A 97 11.35 -3.52 -0.11
N ALA A 98 10.51 -4.45 -0.59
CA ALA A 98 9.89 -4.36 -1.90
C ALA A 98 9.04 -3.09 -2.07
N MET A 99 8.28 -2.70 -1.04
CA MET A 99 7.55 -1.43 -1.03
C MET A 99 8.47 -0.22 -1.15
N GLY A 100 9.57 -0.18 -0.38
CA GLY A 100 10.56 0.90 -0.46
C GLY A 100 11.20 1.01 -1.84
N MET A 101 11.53 -0.12 -2.45
CA MET A 101 12.12 -0.18 -3.80
C MET A 101 11.13 0.22 -4.91
N ALA A 102 9.83 0.15 -4.67
CA ALA A 102 8.80 0.56 -5.62
C ALA A 102 8.54 2.07 -5.63
N VAL A 103 9.10 2.83 -4.68
CA VAL A 103 8.97 4.29 -4.66
C VAL A 103 9.93 4.90 -5.68
N ASP A 104 9.39 5.56 -6.72
CA ASP A 104 10.19 6.42 -7.58
C ASP A 104 10.66 7.64 -6.79
N ILE A 105 11.91 7.64 -6.32
CA ILE A 105 12.46 8.70 -5.49
C ILE A 105 12.50 10.08 -6.17
N SER A 106 12.40 10.16 -7.51
CA SER A 106 12.40 11.43 -8.23
C SER A 106 11.18 12.29 -7.86
N GLN A 107 10.06 11.65 -7.48
CA GLN A 107 8.86 12.34 -7.03
C GLN A 107 9.08 13.14 -5.74
N LEU A 108 10.09 12.75 -4.93
CA LEU A 108 10.45 13.39 -3.66
C LEU A 108 11.44 14.57 -3.82
N ALA A 109 12.07 14.72 -5.00
CA ALA A 109 12.99 15.83 -5.26
C ALA A 109 12.30 17.18 -5.05
N PRO A 110 12.98 18.27 -4.67
CA PRO A 110 12.35 19.58 -4.56
C PRO A 110 11.59 19.96 -5.86
N ARG A 111 10.54 20.78 -5.75
CA ARG A 111 9.93 21.34 -6.97
C ARG A 111 11.00 22.18 -7.68
N PRO A 112 11.12 22.10 -9.02
CA PRO A 112 12.02 22.99 -9.75
C PRO A 112 11.70 24.44 -9.38
N HIS A 113 12.74 25.24 -9.13
CA HIS A 113 12.56 26.67 -8.94
C HIS A 113 11.92 27.24 -10.21
N ARG A 114 10.77 27.91 -10.07
CA ARG A 114 10.19 28.67 -11.18
C ARG A 114 10.88 30.03 -11.18
N ASP A 115 11.61 30.32 -12.25
CA ASP A 115 12.14 31.66 -12.54
C ASP A 115 11.01 32.69 -12.67
#